data_AF-A0A504YZN4-F1
#
_entry.id   AF-A0A504YZN4-F1
#
_cell.length_a   1.000
_cell.length_b   1.000
_cell.length_c   1.000
_cell.angle_alpha   90.00
_cell.angle_beta   90.00
_cell.angle_gamma   90.00
#
_symmetry.space_group_name_H-M   'P 1'
#
loop_
_entity.id
_entity.type
_entity.pdbx_description
1 polymer ?
#
loop_
_entity_poly.entity_id
_entity_poly.type
_entity_poly.pdbx_seq_one_letter_code
_entity_poly.pdbx_strand_id
1 'polypeptide(L)'
;MQGNNAKRSLISSIFLSINYTVILQTLALSYMTGCITAFHDTYIVLIALACTVALCLAITVFAIQTRYDFTMCSGLIFAVSMVAFLTGIACIIVNFTLGRNRILQAVYAGIVLLLFSLLLVYHTQQIVGGRKHDLDEEEYVFGALQLYVDVVFIFSAMIGIAGST
;
A
#
# COMPACT_ATOMS: atom_id res chain seq x y z
N MET A 1 -18.87 18.83 -35.71
CA MET A 1 -18.78 17.36 -35.62
C MET A 1 -17.36 16.85 -35.36
N GLN A 2 -16.32 17.44 -35.96
CA GLN A 2 -14.91 17.02 -35.79
C GLN A 2 -14.37 17.18 -34.35
N GLY A 3 -14.76 18.24 -33.63
CA GLY A 3 -14.34 18.47 -32.24
C GLY A 3 -14.88 17.46 -31.21
N ASN A 4 -16.07 16.89 -31.43
CA ASN A 4 -16.62 15.87 -30.54
C ASN A 4 -15.89 14.52 -30.70
N ASN A 5 -15.49 14.19 -31.94
CA ASN A 5 -14.71 13.00 -32.22
C ASN A 5 -13.27 13.08 -31.66
N ALA A 6 -12.64 14.27 -31.71
CA ALA A 6 -11.33 14.49 -31.11
C ALA A 6 -11.38 14.36 -29.57
N LYS A 7 -12.40 14.94 -28.92
CA LYS A 7 -12.59 14.82 -27.47
C LYS A 7 -12.85 13.37 -27.05
N ARG A 8 -13.67 12.62 -27.81
CA ARG A 8 -13.97 11.21 -27.55
C ARG A 8 -12.75 10.30 -27.76
N SER A 9 -11.92 10.60 -28.76
CA SER A 9 -10.64 9.92 -29.01
C SER A 9 -9.62 10.18 -27.90
N LEU A 10 -9.55 11.42 -27.42
CA LEU A 10 -8.66 11.81 -26.33
C LEU A 10 -9.04 11.11 -25.02
N ILE A 11 -10.33 11.11 -24.67
CA ILE A 11 -10.86 10.40 -23.49
C ILE A 11 -10.55 8.90 -23.61
N SER A 12 -10.83 8.27 -24.74
CA SER A 12 -10.51 6.84 -24.94
C SER A 12 -9.01 6.52 -24.81
N SER A 13 -8.14 7.42 -25.23
CA SER A 13 -6.68 7.25 -25.14
C SER A 13 -6.17 7.40 -23.70
N ILE A 14 -6.76 8.31 -22.92
CA ILE A 14 -6.47 8.51 -21.50
C ILE A 14 -6.89 7.27 -20.70
N PHE A 15 -8.12 6.79 -20.88
CA PHE A 15 -8.62 5.57 -20.24
C PHE A 15 -7.74 4.36 -20.54
N LEU A 16 -7.30 4.18 -21.80
CA LEU A 16 -6.41 3.07 -22.17
C LEU A 16 -5.06 3.15 -21.42
N SER A 17 -4.50 4.36 -21.31
CA SER A 17 -3.21 4.60 -20.65
C SER A 17 -3.27 4.33 -19.13
N ILE A 18 -4.38 4.73 -18.48
CA ILE A 18 -4.63 4.47 -17.06
C ILE A 18 -4.74 2.96 -16.80
N ASN A 19 -5.58 2.27 -17.58
CA ASN A 19 -5.78 0.82 -17.43
C ASN A 19 -4.46 0.04 -17.58
N TYR A 20 -3.63 0.42 -18.55
CA TYR A 20 -2.32 -0.20 -18.75
C TYR A 20 -1.40 -0.03 -17.53
N THR A 21 -1.38 1.16 -16.94
CA THR A 21 -0.57 1.45 -15.75
C THR A 21 -1.01 0.64 -14.53
N VAL A 22 -2.32 0.54 -14.29
CA VAL A 22 -2.91 -0.25 -13.19
C VAL A 22 -2.58 -1.73 -13.32
N ILE A 23 -2.69 -2.29 -14.53
CA ILE A 23 -2.38 -3.70 -14.80
C ILE A 23 -0.89 -3.98 -14.54
N LEU A 24 0.00 -3.14 -15.06
CA LEU A 24 1.44 -3.31 -14.83
C LEU A 24 1.80 -3.24 -13.35
N GLN A 25 1.23 -2.29 -12.61
CA GLN A 25 1.46 -2.15 -11.18
C GLN A 25 0.97 -3.39 -10.40
N THR A 26 -0.23 -3.88 -10.72
CA THR A 26 -0.82 -5.04 -10.06
C THR A 26 0.02 -6.30 -10.30
N LEU A 27 0.46 -6.51 -11.54
CA LEU A 27 1.31 -7.64 -11.92
C LEU A 27 2.70 -7.57 -11.25
N ALA A 28 3.33 -6.39 -11.25
CA ALA A 28 4.65 -6.21 -10.65
C ALA A 28 4.63 -6.50 -9.14
N LEU A 29 3.64 -5.96 -8.41
CA LEU A 29 3.47 -6.20 -6.97
C LEU A 29 3.13 -7.66 -6.66
N SER A 30 2.25 -8.28 -7.46
CA SER A 30 1.89 -9.70 -7.31
C SER A 30 3.11 -10.59 -7.51
N TYR A 31 3.92 -10.32 -8.55
CA TYR A 31 5.14 -11.07 -8.82
C TYR A 31 6.16 -10.91 -7.70
N MET A 32 6.42 -9.68 -7.25
CA MET A 32 7.35 -9.40 -6.14
C MET A 32 6.95 -10.15 -4.86
N THR A 33 5.68 -10.06 -4.48
CA THR A 33 5.14 -10.72 -3.28
C THR A 33 5.15 -12.24 -3.42
N GLY A 34 4.86 -12.76 -4.63
CA GLY A 34 5.00 -14.17 -4.97
C GLY A 34 6.43 -14.68 -4.80
N CYS A 35 7.42 -13.91 -5.24
CA CYS A 35 8.83 -14.25 -5.01
C CYS A 35 9.18 -14.25 -3.51
N ILE A 36 8.74 -13.25 -2.73
CA ILE A 36 9.02 -13.18 -1.29
C ILE A 36 8.43 -14.40 -0.55
N THR A 37 7.16 -14.73 -0.84
CA THR A 37 6.47 -15.87 -0.21
C THR A 37 7.10 -17.21 -0.56
N ALA A 38 7.68 -17.36 -1.76
CA ALA A 38 8.38 -18.58 -2.16
C ALA A 38 9.63 -18.89 -1.30
N PHE A 39 10.18 -17.90 -0.58
CA PHE A 39 11.29 -18.09 0.36
C PHE A 39 10.86 -18.32 1.81
N HIS A 40 9.55 -18.45 2.07
CA HIS A 40 9.02 -18.65 3.43
C HIS A 40 8.18 -19.93 3.49
N ASP A 41 8.15 -20.56 4.65
CA ASP A 41 7.32 -21.75 4.88
C ASP A 41 5.83 -21.44 4.71
N THR A 42 5.10 -22.37 4.10
CA THR A 42 3.66 -22.21 3.80
C THR A 42 2.85 -21.89 5.06
N TYR A 43 3.20 -22.48 6.20
CA TYR A 43 2.53 -22.23 7.48
C TYR A 43 2.65 -20.76 7.92
N ILE A 44 3.85 -20.18 7.79
CA ILE A 44 4.12 -18.77 8.15
C ILE A 44 3.33 -17.84 7.23
N VAL A 45 3.32 -18.14 5.92
CA VAL A 45 2.61 -17.36 4.90
C VAL A 45 1.10 -17.35 5.18
N LEU A 46 0.51 -18.50 5.52
CA LEU A 46 -0.92 -18.60 5.82
C LEU A 46 -1.31 -17.82 7.08
N ILE A 47 -0.50 -17.87 8.13
CA ILE A 47 -0.74 -17.08 9.35
C ILE A 47 -0.63 -15.58 9.06
N ALA A 48 0.42 -15.16 8.34
CA ALA A 48 0.60 -13.77 7.96
C ALA A 48 -0.58 -13.26 7.12
N LEU A 49 -1.09 -14.08 6.20
CA LEU A 49 -2.26 -13.76 5.38
C LEU A 49 -3.52 -13.58 6.25
N ALA A 50 -3.80 -14.54 7.14
CA ALA A 50 -4.96 -14.48 8.03
C ALA A 50 -4.93 -13.24 8.94
N CYS A 51 -3.77 -12.94 9.54
CA CYS A 51 -3.56 -11.75 10.36
C CYS A 51 -3.73 -10.47 9.53
N THR A 52 -3.21 -10.43 8.30
CA THR A 52 -3.33 -9.27 7.42
C THR A 52 -4.79 -8.99 7.07
N VAL A 53 -5.57 -10.01 6.70
CA VAL A 53 -7.00 -9.85 6.40
C VAL A 53 -7.75 -9.32 7.63
N ALA A 54 -7.51 -9.90 8.81
CA ALA A 54 -8.14 -9.44 10.04
C ALA A 54 -7.78 -7.99 10.38
N LEU A 55 -6.50 -7.62 10.25
CA LEU A 55 -5.99 -6.28 10.55
C LEU A 55 -6.53 -5.24 9.57
N CYS A 56 -6.49 -5.52 8.27
CA CYS A 56 -7.04 -4.63 7.25
C CYS A 56 -8.54 -4.41 7.46
N LEU A 57 -9.32 -5.47 7.70
CA LEU A 57 -10.76 -5.33 7.97
C LEU A 57 -11.04 -4.48 9.21
N ALA A 58 -10.33 -4.74 10.32
CA ALA A 58 -10.49 -3.97 11.54
C ALA A 58 -10.18 -2.49 11.33
N ILE A 59 -9.08 -2.18 10.62
CA ILE A 59 -8.66 -0.82 10.31
C ILE A 59 -9.65 -0.12 9.37
N THR A 60 -10.10 -0.79 8.30
CA THR A 60 -11.08 -0.23 7.36
C THR A 60 -12.41 0.09 8.06
N VAL A 61 -12.91 -0.81 8.92
CA VAL A 61 -14.11 -0.58 9.73
C VAL A 61 -13.91 0.62 10.66
N PHE A 62 -12.75 0.70 11.33
CA PHE A 62 -12.40 1.83 12.18
C PHE A 62 -12.32 3.15 11.40
N ALA A 63 -11.73 3.15 10.20
CA ALA A 63 -11.56 4.32 9.35
C ALA A 63 -12.91 4.88 8.86
N ILE A 64 -13.87 4.01 8.53
CA ILE A 64 -15.22 4.39 8.09
C ILE A 64 -16.04 4.97 9.25
N GLN A 65 -15.91 4.42 10.46
CA GLN A 65 -16.70 4.86 11.63
C GLN A 65 -16.13 6.11 12.30
N THR A 66 -14.83 6.33 12.17
CA THR A 66 -14.11 7.41 12.87
C THR A 66 -14.51 8.79 12.36
N ARG A 67 -14.85 9.68 13.29
CA ARG A 67 -15.15 11.11 13.03
C ARG A 67 -13.90 11.98 12.86
N TYR A 68 -12.73 11.46 13.20
CA TYR A 68 -11.44 12.15 13.10
C TYR A 68 -10.97 12.19 11.64
N ASP A 69 -10.51 13.36 11.18
CA ASP A 69 -9.97 13.53 9.83
C ASP A 69 -8.47 13.25 9.81
N PHE A 70 -8.06 12.06 9.39
CA PHE A 70 -6.64 11.81 9.15
C PHE A 70 -6.15 12.48 7.86
N THR A 71 -7.06 12.90 6.97
CA THR A 71 -6.73 13.58 5.71
C THR A 71 -6.04 14.91 5.91
N MET A 72 -6.36 15.63 6.99
CA MET A 72 -5.77 16.92 7.35
C MET A 72 -4.29 16.82 7.73
N CYS A 73 -3.81 15.62 8.06
CA CYS A 73 -2.43 15.35 8.41
C CYS A 73 -1.62 14.75 7.25
N SER A 74 -2.06 14.93 6.00
CA SER A 74 -1.36 14.41 4.81
C SER A 74 0.13 14.77 4.76
N GLY A 75 0.48 16.00 5.15
CA GLY A 75 1.88 16.44 5.25
C GLY A 75 2.71 15.68 6.29
N LEU A 76 2.11 15.28 7.42
CA LEU A 76 2.77 14.45 8.43
C LEU A 76 2.96 13.03 7.91
N ILE A 77 1.95 12.45 7.27
CA ILE A 77 2.01 11.12 6.68
C ILE A 77 3.12 11.05 5.62
N PHE A 78 3.25 12.09 4.79
CA PHE A 78 4.36 12.21 3.83
C PHE A 78 5.73 12.30 4.50
N ALA A 79 5.86 13.06 5.60
CA ALA A 79 7.12 13.15 6.33
C ALA A 79 7.52 11.79 6.94
N VAL A 80 6.57 11.08 7.58
CA VAL A 80 6.83 9.77 8.18
C VAL A 80 7.17 8.72 7.10
N SER A 81 6.49 8.75 5.95
CA SER A 81 6.81 7.82 4.86
C SER A 81 8.21 8.05 4.28
N MET A 82 8.64 9.32 4.16
CA MET A 82 10.00 9.66 3.74
C MET A 82 11.05 9.13 4.74
N VAL A 83 10.80 9.26 6.04
CA VAL A 83 11.69 8.72 7.08
C VAL A 83 11.78 7.19 6.99
N ALA A 84 10.65 6.50 6.83
CA ALA A 84 10.63 5.05 6.69
C ALA A 84 11.35 4.56 5.41
N PHE A 85 11.23 5.32 4.32
CA PHE A 85 11.93 5.04 3.06
C PHE A 85 13.45 5.15 3.24
N LEU A 86 13.94 6.26 3.80
CA LEU A 86 15.38 6.46 4.04
C LEU A 86 15.94 5.43 5.03
N THR A 87 15.17 5.09 6.06
CA THR A 87 15.54 4.05 7.04
C THR A 87 15.57 2.67 6.39
N GLY A 88 14.72 2.40 5.40
CA GLY A 88 14.76 1.18 4.59
C GLY A 88 16.05 1.04 3.79
N ILE A 89 16.46 2.11 3.11
CA ILE A 89 17.74 2.15 2.39
C ILE A 89 18.90 1.90 3.35
N ALA A 90 18.89 2.57 4.52
CA ALA A 90 19.91 2.34 5.55
C ALA A 90 19.92 0.88 6.03
N CYS A 91 18.76 0.27 6.27
CA CYS A 91 18.67 -1.14 6.67
C CYS A 91 19.22 -2.10 5.60
N ILE A 92 19.04 -1.80 4.32
CA ILE A 92 19.62 -2.59 3.22
C ILE A 92 21.16 -2.51 3.26
N ILE A 93 21.71 -1.30 3.37
CA ILE A 93 23.17 -1.09 3.44
C ILE A 93 23.79 -1.78 4.65
N VAL A 94 23.14 -1.68 5.82
CA VAL A 94 23.61 -2.32 7.05
C VAL A 94 23.56 -3.84 6.93
N ASN A 95 22.46 -4.43 6.44
CA ASN A 95 22.38 -5.88 6.24
C ASN A 95 23.42 -6.39 5.23
N PHE A 96 23.75 -5.59 4.22
CA PHE A 96 24.78 -5.92 3.24
C PHE A 96 26.21 -5.84 3.82
N THR A 97 26.47 -4.85 4.68
CA THR A 97 27.83 -4.56 5.18
C THR A 97 28.18 -5.30 6.48
N LEU A 98 27.26 -5.33 7.45
CA LEU A 98 27.46 -5.91 8.79
C LEU A 98 26.90 -7.34 8.90
N GLY A 99 26.24 -7.84 7.85
CA GLY A 99 25.55 -9.12 7.86
C GLY A 99 24.11 -9.04 8.37
N ARG A 100 23.37 -10.16 8.21
CA ARG A 100 21.93 -10.22 8.47
C ARG A 100 21.62 -10.15 9.96
N ASN A 101 20.93 -9.08 10.38
CA ASN A 101 20.45 -8.93 11.76
C ASN A 101 18.93 -9.08 11.83
N ARG A 102 18.46 -10.18 12.45
CA ARG A 102 17.02 -10.51 12.56
C ARG A 102 16.22 -9.46 13.33
N ILE A 103 16.80 -8.89 14.40
CA ILE A 103 16.13 -7.87 15.22
C ILE A 103 15.90 -6.61 14.40
N LEU A 104 16.92 -6.17 13.65
CA LEU A 104 16.80 -5.01 12.77
C LEU A 104 15.70 -5.22 11.70
N GLN A 105 15.63 -6.42 11.12
CA GLN A 105 14.61 -6.77 10.14
C GLN A 105 13.21 -6.78 10.76
N ALA A 106 13.03 -7.37 11.94
CA ALA A 106 11.76 -7.41 12.65
C ALA A 106 11.28 -6.00 13.03
N VAL A 107 12.18 -5.16 13.55
CA VAL A 107 11.87 -3.77 13.92
C VAL A 107 11.49 -2.96 12.68
N TYR A 108 12.25 -3.08 11.59
CA TYR A 108 11.93 -2.39 10.34
C TYR A 108 10.59 -2.84 9.77
N ALA A 109 10.31 -4.15 9.76
CA ALA A 109 9.02 -4.68 9.34
C ALA A 109 7.87 -4.16 10.23
N GLY A 110 8.09 -4.01 11.55
CA GLY A 110 7.12 -3.38 12.46
C GLY A 110 6.85 -1.91 12.12
N ILE A 111 7.88 -1.13 11.79
CA ILE A 111 7.72 0.27 11.36
C ILE A 111 6.91 0.35 10.06
N VAL A 112 7.24 -0.50 9.08
CA VAL A 112 6.50 -0.59 7.80
C VAL A 112 5.04 -0.98 8.06
N LEU A 113 4.79 -1.98 8.91
CA LEU A 113 3.44 -2.41 9.27
C LEU A 113 2.61 -1.24 9.85
N LEU A 114 3.16 -0.51 10.81
CA LEU A 114 2.48 0.63 11.43
C LEU A 114 2.23 1.76 10.42
N LEU A 115 3.22 2.08 9.59
CA LEU A 115 3.08 3.12 8.56
C LEU A 115 1.99 2.79 7.55
N PHE A 116 2.00 1.58 6.98
CA PHE A 116 1.01 1.18 5.99
C PHE A 116 -0.38 0.97 6.61
N SER A 117 -0.46 0.63 7.90
CA SER A 117 -1.73 0.64 8.64
C SER A 117 -2.32 2.05 8.74
N LEU A 118 -1.49 3.08 8.97
CA LEU A 118 -1.93 4.48 8.98
C LEU A 118 -2.31 4.98 7.57
N LEU A 119 -1.55 4.57 6.55
CA LEU A 119 -1.88 4.86 5.14
C LEU A 119 -3.20 4.20 4.74
N LEU A 120 -3.48 2.98 5.20
CA LEU A 120 -4.75 2.29 4.94
C LEU A 120 -5.94 3.09 5.49
N VAL A 121 -5.81 3.67 6.69
CA VAL A 121 -6.83 4.59 7.24
C VAL A 121 -6.99 5.80 6.33
N TYR A 122 -5.88 6.45 5.96
CA TYR A 122 -5.87 7.65 5.14
C TYR A 122 -6.52 7.42 3.77
N HIS A 123 -6.08 6.41 3.02
CA HIS A 123 -6.64 6.10 1.69
C HIS A 123 -8.09 5.63 1.79
N THR A 124 -8.46 4.84 2.81
CA THR A 124 -9.87 4.47 3.04
C THR A 124 -10.73 5.72 3.25
N GLN A 125 -10.27 6.69 4.04
CA GLN A 125 -11.01 7.94 4.27
C GLN A 125 -11.10 8.82 3.02
N GLN A 126 -10.09 8.81 2.15
CA GLN A 126 -10.15 9.50 0.87
C GLN A 126 -11.20 8.89 -0.07
N ILE A 127 -11.30 7.55 -0.13
CA ILE A 127 -12.21 6.84 -1.04
C ILE A 127 -13.66 6.86 -0.56
N VAL A 128 -13.89 6.67 0.73
CA VAL A 128 -15.25 6.59 1.30
C VAL A 128 -16.02 7.90 1.11
N GLY A 129 -15.32 9.02 0.97
CA GLY A 129 -15.93 10.31 0.70
C GLY A 129 -16.70 10.85 1.91
N GLY A 130 -16.70 12.17 2.06
CA GLY A 130 -17.35 12.81 3.22
C GLY A 130 -17.04 14.29 3.39
N ARG A 131 -16.01 14.81 2.70
CA ARG A 131 -15.69 16.26 2.68
C ARG A 131 -15.19 16.74 1.31
N LYS A 132 -16.10 17.40 0.58
CA LYS A 132 -15.91 18.40 -0.50
C LYS A 132 -15.44 17.98 -1.90
N HIS A 133 -15.03 16.74 -2.18
CA HIS A 133 -14.73 16.32 -3.55
C HIS A 133 -15.45 15.01 -3.88
N ASP A 134 -16.38 15.05 -4.83
CA ASP A 134 -16.82 13.85 -5.53
C ASP A 134 -15.62 13.40 -6.39
N LEU A 135 -15.11 12.20 -6.11
CA LEU A 135 -14.00 11.62 -6.87
C LEU A 135 -14.49 11.30 -8.28
N ASP A 136 -13.72 11.70 -9.28
CA ASP A 136 -13.95 11.23 -10.64
C ASP A 136 -13.67 9.72 -10.74
N GLU A 137 -14.20 9.06 -11.76
CA GLU A 137 -14.02 7.61 -11.96
C GLU A 137 -12.52 7.24 -11.98
N GLU A 138 -11.68 8.10 -12.54
CA GLU A 138 -10.22 7.92 -12.61
C GLU A 138 -9.56 7.99 -11.22
N GLU A 139 -9.99 8.92 -10.37
CA GLU A 139 -9.46 9.09 -9.01
C GLU A 139 -9.88 7.94 -8.09
N TYR A 140 -11.08 7.39 -8.30
CA TYR A 140 -11.53 6.20 -7.57
C TYR A 140 -10.66 4.97 -7.89
N VAL A 141 -10.32 4.77 -9.17
CA VAL A 141 -9.42 3.68 -9.59
C VAL A 141 -8.03 3.85 -8.95
N PHE A 142 -7.51 5.07 -8.91
CA PHE A 142 -6.24 5.35 -8.25
C PHE A 142 -6.29 5.12 -6.73
N GLY A 143 -7.36 5.53 -6.07
CA GLY A 143 -7.57 5.24 -4.64
C GLY A 143 -7.62 3.73 -4.36
N ALA A 144 -8.37 2.97 -5.17
CA ALA A 144 -8.41 1.51 -5.04
C ALA A 144 -7.02 0.87 -5.24
N LEU A 145 -6.21 1.41 -6.16
CA LEU A 145 -4.82 0.97 -6.35
C LEU A 145 -3.97 1.25 -5.11
N GLN A 146 -4.12 2.41 -4.48
CA GLN A 146 -3.41 2.73 -3.24
C GLN A 146 -3.80 1.80 -2.08
N LEU A 147 -5.09 1.47 -1.93
CA LEU A 147 -5.52 0.46 -0.96
C LEU A 147 -4.88 -0.92 -1.23
N TYR A 148 -4.79 -1.33 -2.50
CA TYR A 148 -4.12 -2.57 -2.87
C TYR A 148 -2.64 -2.56 -2.48
N VAL A 149 -1.93 -1.46 -2.76
CA VAL A 149 -0.53 -1.28 -2.36
C VAL A 149 -0.38 -1.40 -0.84
N ASP A 150 -1.24 -0.74 -0.07
CA ASP A 150 -1.19 -0.78 1.39
C ASP A 150 -1.34 -2.21 1.93
N VAL A 151 -2.34 -2.95 1.43
CA VAL A 151 -2.58 -4.34 1.84
C VAL A 151 -1.39 -5.24 1.52
N VAL A 152 -0.78 -5.10 0.34
CA VAL A 152 0.39 -5.89 -0.08
C VAL A 152 1.62 -5.61 0.80
N PHE A 153 1.84 -4.34 1.17
CA PHE A 153 2.94 -3.98 2.05
C PHE A 153 2.70 -4.39 3.52
N ILE A 154 1.46 -4.30 4.01
CA ILE A 154 1.07 -4.86 5.32
C ILE A 154 1.36 -6.37 5.34
N PHE A 155 0.95 -7.10 4.30
CA PHE A 155 1.22 -8.53 4.18
C PHE A 155 2.72 -8.85 4.15
N SER A 156 3.49 -8.12 3.35
CA SER A 156 4.94 -8.29 3.23
C SER A 156 5.64 -8.02 4.58
N ALA A 157 5.20 -7.00 5.31
CA ALA A 157 5.69 -6.71 6.66
C ALA A 157 5.32 -7.84 7.65
N MET A 158 4.12 -8.41 7.53
CA MET A 158 3.70 -9.55 8.37
C MET A 158 4.52 -10.80 8.13
N ILE A 159 4.85 -11.11 6.87
CA ILE A 159 5.80 -12.18 6.56
C ILE A 159 7.17 -11.87 7.17
N GLY A 160 7.66 -10.62 7.03
CA GLY A 160 8.95 -10.21 7.58
C GLY A 160 9.04 -10.39 9.10
N ILE A 161 7.97 -10.09 9.83
CA ILE A 161 7.91 -10.31 11.29
C ILE A 161 7.82 -11.81 11.60
N ALA A 162 6.90 -12.55 10.97
CA ALA A 162 6.67 -13.95 11.28
C ALA A 162 7.84 -14.87 10.85
N GLY A 163 8.56 -14.52 9.78
CA GLY A 163 9.76 -15.22 9.32
C GLY A 163 11.06 -14.79 10.02
N SER A 164 11.03 -13.79 10.90
CA SER A 164 12.21 -13.35 11.66
C SER A 164 12.48 -14.16 12.93
N THR A 165 11.49 -14.93 13.39
CA THR A 165 11.56 -15.91 14.48
C THR A 165 12.13 -17.23 13.99
#